data_AF-A0A2G9T9Y5-F1
#
_entry.id   AF-A0A2G9T9Y5-F1
#
_cell.length_a   1.000
_cell.length_b   1.000
_cell.length_c   1.000
_cell.angle_alpha   90.00
_cell.angle_beta   90.00
_cell.angle_gamma   90.00
#
_symmetry.space_group_name_H-M   'P 1'
#
loop_
_entity.id
_entity.type
_entity.pdbx_description
1 polymer ?
#
loop_
_entity_poly.entity_id
_entity_poly.type
_entity_poly.pdbx_seq_one_letter_code
_entity_poly.pdbx_strand_id
1 'polypeptide(L)'
;NHYEGQDNQPNGTALPGNTTHLICEAISVNSAYNSIIVEPTKAGEQVQQLGNKTECGLLGFVQRLGGDYSLIRKDFPEEALVKVYTFNSSRKCMMTVVNLVENGINVGYRVYCKGASEIILAR
;
A
#
# COMPACT_ATOMS: atom_id res chain seq x y z
N ASN A 1 10.42 17.36 -15.92
CA ASN A 1 10.81 17.19 -14.50
C ASN A 1 10.00 16.09 -13.82
N HIS A 2 9.91 14.92 -14.46
CA HIS A 2 9.26 13.76 -13.85
C HIS A 2 10.34 12.71 -13.56
N TYR A 3 10.07 11.85 -12.58
CA TYR A 3 11.00 10.78 -12.18
C TYR A 3 11.10 9.75 -13.32
N GLU A 4 12.15 9.84 -14.13
CA GLU A 4 12.32 9.07 -15.38
C GLU A 4 12.92 7.66 -15.19
N GLY A 5 13.24 7.28 -13.94
CA GLY A 5 13.84 5.98 -13.63
C GLY A 5 13.79 5.66 -12.13
N GLN A 6 14.14 4.42 -11.77
CA GLN A 6 14.15 3.95 -10.38
C GLN A 6 15.08 4.80 -9.49
N ASP A 7 16.24 5.18 -10.01
CA ASP A 7 17.24 5.97 -9.30
C ASP A 7 16.73 7.38 -8.95
N ASN A 8 15.83 7.90 -9.77
CA ASN A 8 15.30 9.25 -9.61
C ASN A 8 14.02 9.30 -8.78
N GLN A 9 13.44 8.18 -8.34
CA GLN A 9 12.21 8.19 -7.54
C GLN A 9 12.39 8.95 -6.21
N PRO A 10 11.32 9.59 -5.67
CA PRO A 10 11.40 10.31 -4.40
C PRO A 10 11.68 9.35 -3.25
N ASN A 11 12.42 9.85 -2.26
CA ASN A 11 12.48 9.21 -0.94
C ASN A 11 11.36 9.77 -0.05
N GLY A 12 11.10 9.10 1.08
CA GLY A 12 10.07 9.53 2.01
C GLY A 12 10.32 10.92 2.61
N THR A 13 11.57 11.37 2.73
CA THR A 13 11.92 12.69 3.28
C THR A 13 11.70 13.84 2.29
N ALA A 14 11.54 13.55 1.00
CA ALA A 14 11.18 14.54 -0.01
C ALA A 14 9.67 14.85 -0.04
N LEU A 15 8.85 14.09 0.68
CA LEU A 15 7.40 14.30 0.75
C LEU A 15 7.04 15.14 1.99
N PRO A 16 6.07 16.06 1.88
CA PRO A 16 5.71 16.96 2.96
C PRO A 16 4.93 16.26 4.08
N GLY A 17 5.14 16.71 5.32
CA GLY A 17 4.33 16.33 6.49
C GLY A 17 4.18 14.81 6.65
N ASN A 18 2.93 14.35 6.83
CA ASN A 18 2.61 12.94 7.05
C ASN A 18 2.37 12.14 5.76
N THR A 19 2.64 12.71 4.58
CA THR A 19 2.32 12.07 3.30
C THR A 19 2.97 10.70 3.16
N THR A 20 4.25 10.56 3.53
CA THR A 20 4.96 9.28 3.48
C THR A 20 4.27 8.23 4.34
N HIS A 21 3.95 8.56 5.59
CA HIS A 21 3.27 7.66 6.51
C HIS A 21 1.92 7.20 5.93
N LEU A 22 1.08 8.15 5.48
CA LEU A 22 -0.25 7.86 4.96
C LEU A 22 -0.22 7.00 3.69
N ILE A 23 0.71 7.26 2.77
CA ILE A 23 0.86 6.48 1.54
C ILE A 23 1.36 5.06 1.85
N CYS A 24 2.37 4.94 2.72
CA CYS A 24 2.91 3.64 3.12
C CYS A 24 1.83 2.77 3.79
N GLU A 25 1.06 3.34 4.72
CA GLU A 25 -0.06 2.67 5.38
C GLU A 25 -1.14 2.24 4.36
N ALA A 26 -1.63 3.19 3.55
CA ALA A 26 -2.69 2.93 2.59
C ALA A 26 -2.34 1.85 1.56
N ILE A 27 -1.10 1.86 1.04
CA ILE A 27 -0.64 0.83 0.10
C ILE A 27 -0.53 -0.52 0.79
N SER A 28 0.07 -0.57 1.98
CA SER A 28 0.34 -1.83 2.70
C SER A 28 -0.95 -2.54 3.11
N VAL A 29 -1.93 -1.76 3.60
CA VAL A 29 -3.21 -2.27 4.11
C VAL A 29 -4.20 -2.59 2.98
N ASN A 30 -4.23 -1.81 1.89
CA ASN A 30 -5.16 -2.03 0.80
C ASN A 30 -4.63 -2.98 -0.29
N SER A 31 -3.40 -3.48 -0.19
CA SER A 31 -2.85 -4.51 -1.07
C SER A 31 -3.14 -5.90 -0.53
N ALA A 32 -3.48 -6.84 -1.42
CA ALA A 32 -3.72 -8.22 -1.02
C ALA A 32 -2.52 -8.77 -0.22
N TYR A 33 -2.78 -9.47 0.87
CA TYR A 33 -1.74 -9.90 1.80
C TYR A 33 -0.89 -11.04 1.23
N ASN A 34 -1.40 -11.72 0.20
CA ASN A 34 -0.65 -12.66 -0.63
C ASN A 34 0.22 -12.00 -1.72
N SER A 35 0.16 -10.68 -1.89
CA SER A 35 1.12 -9.92 -2.68
C SER A 35 2.35 -9.63 -1.82
N ILE A 36 3.52 -10.15 -2.25
CA ILE A 36 4.76 -10.20 -1.47
C ILE A 36 5.94 -9.89 -2.38
N ILE A 37 6.84 -9.04 -1.90
CA ILE A 37 8.17 -8.84 -2.46
C ILE A 37 9.15 -9.74 -1.71
N VAL A 38 9.91 -10.54 -2.45
CA VAL A 38 10.96 -11.40 -1.90
C VAL A 38 12.29 -10.87 -2.40
N GLU A 39 13.09 -10.36 -1.45
CA GLU A 39 14.43 -9.87 -1.73
C GLU A 39 15.34 -11.03 -2.21
N PRO A 40 16.24 -10.75 -3.17
CA PRO A 40 17.15 -11.75 -3.69
C PRO A 40 18.11 -12.23 -2.58
N THR A 41 18.37 -13.53 -2.54
CA THR A 41 19.30 -14.12 -1.55
C THR A 41 20.73 -14.19 -2.07
N LYS A 42 20.93 -14.07 -3.39
CA LYS A 42 22.23 -14.09 -4.05
C LYS A 42 22.48 -12.81 -4.83
N ALA A 43 23.74 -12.40 -4.87
CA ALA A 43 24.16 -11.24 -5.67
C ALA A 43 23.85 -11.47 -7.16
N GLY A 44 23.20 -10.50 -7.80
CA GLY A 44 22.81 -10.55 -9.21
C GLY A 44 21.43 -11.14 -9.48
N GLU A 45 20.75 -11.71 -8.49
CA GLU A 45 19.33 -12.09 -8.63
C GLU A 45 18.42 -10.86 -8.57
N GLN A 46 17.33 -10.90 -9.33
CA GLN A 46 16.30 -9.85 -9.28
C GLN A 46 15.31 -10.10 -8.14
N VAL A 47 14.75 -9.01 -7.64
CA VAL A 47 13.64 -9.02 -6.69
C VAL A 47 12.47 -9.84 -7.26
N GLN A 48 11.98 -10.80 -6.48
CA GLN A 48 10.85 -11.63 -6.89
C GLN A 48 9.54 -11.03 -6.39
N GLN A 49 8.52 -11.07 -7.25
CA GLN A 49 7.18 -10.57 -6.95
C GLN A 49 6.19 -11.73 -6.98
N LEU A 50 5.62 -12.07 -5.82
CA LEU A 50 4.60 -13.10 -5.68
C LEU A 50 3.23 -12.44 -5.55
N GLY A 51 2.22 -12.94 -6.26
CA GLY A 51 0.88 -12.35 -6.27
C GLY A 51 0.67 -11.34 -7.40
N ASN A 52 -0.14 -10.30 -7.14
CA ASN A 52 -0.51 -9.32 -8.16
C ASN A 52 0.65 -8.36 -8.45
N LYS A 53 1.05 -8.25 -9.72
CA LYS A 53 2.23 -7.44 -10.13
C LYS A 53 2.06 -5.94 -9.88
N THR A 54 0.85 -5.40 -10.05
CA THR A 54 0.57 -3.99 -9.76
C THR A 54 0.70 -3.71 -8.27
N GLU A 55 0.16 -4.60 -7.43
CA GLU A 55 0.28 -4.47 -5.98
C GLU A 55 1.72 -4.63 -5.49
N CYS A 56 2.46 -5.59 -6.06
CA CYS A 56 3.89 -5.73 -5.77
C CYS A 56 4.67 -4.46 -6.17
N GLY A 57 4.34 -3.84 -7.31
CA GLY A 57 4.92 -2.55 -7.67
C GLY A 57 4.66 -1.46 -6.63
N LEU A 58 3.43 -1.40 -6.08
CA LEU A 58 3.09 -0.46 -5.00
C LEU A 58 3.85 -0.78 -3.70
N LEU A 59 3.97 -2.05 -3.31
CA LEU A 59 4.76 -2.45 -2.13
C LEU A 59 6.24 -2.09 -2.28
N GLY A 60 6.79 -2.17 -3.50
CA GLY A 60 8.17 -1.76 -3.78
C GLY A 60 8.32 -0.25 -3.64
N PHE A 61 7.28 0.50 -4.00
CA PHE A 61 7.25 1.94 -3.74
C PHE A 61 7.21 2.27 -2.24
N VAL A 62 6.53 1.48 -1.40
CA VAL A 62 6.60 1.62 0.07
C VAL A 62 8.04 1.47 0.56
N GLN A 63 8.75 0.44 0.10
CA GLN A 63 10.17 0.24 0.44
C GLN A 63 11.03 1.42 -0.05
N ARG A 64 10.79 1.93 -1.26
CA ARG A 64 11.51 3.11 -1.81
C ARG A 64 11.33 4.36 -0.96
N LEU A 65 10.13 4.56 -0.41
CA LEU A 65 9.84 5.67 0.51
C LEU A 65 10.43 5.47 1.91
N GLY A 66 11.02 4.30 2.19
CA GLY A 66 11.63 3.96 3.48
C GLY A 66 10.67 3.29 4.47
N GLY A 67 9.49 2.85 4.01
CA GLY A 67 8.55 2.09 4.83
C GLY A 67 8.79 0.58 4.76
N ASP A 68 8.36 -0.13 5.80
CA ASP A 68 8.31 -1.60 5.83
C ASP A 68 6.84 -2.04 5.86
N TYR A 69 6.34 -2.49 4.71
CA TYR A 69 4.96 -2.94 4.59
C TYR A 69 4.67 -4.18 5.46
N SER A 70 5.68 -5.00 5.77
CA SER A 70 5.50 -6.19 6.60
C SER A 70 5.30 -5.80 8.07
N LEU A 71 6.01 -4.77 8.55
CA LEU A 71 5.77 -4.21 9.88
C LEU A 71 4.39 -3.54 9.97
N ILE A 72 4.03 -2.73 8.97
CA ILE A 72 2.69 -2.11 8.92
C ILE A 72 1.60 -3.19 8.95
N ARG A 73 1.75 -4.29 8.21
CA ARG A 73 0.79 -5.40 8.21
C ARG A 73 0.73 -6.18 9.53
N LYS A 74 1.74 -6.10 10.40
CA LYS A 74 1.64 -6.64 11.77
C LYS A 74 0.70 -5.82 12.65
N ASP A 75 0.65 -4.50 12.42
CA ASP A 75 -0.27 -3.60 13.12
C ASP A 75 -1.69 -3.66 12.54
N PHE A 76 -1.82 -4.12 11.29
CA PHE A 76 -3.10 -4.34 10.60
C PHE A 76 -3.20 -5.80 10.10
N PRO A 77 -3.24 -6.82 10.98
CA PRO A 77 -3.30 -8.21 10.54
C PRO A 77 -4.61 -8.49 9.78
N GLU A 78 -4.60 -9.46 8.85
CA GLU A 78 -5.71 -9.71 7.92
C GLU A 78 -7.02 -10.02 8.66
N GLU A 79 -6.94 -10.73 9.78
CA GLU A 79 -8.06 -11.05 10.67
C GLU A 79 -8.67 -9.84 11.40
N ALA A 80 -7.93 -8.73 11.50
CA ALA A 80 -8.41 -7.49 12.11
C ALA A 80 -9.08 -6.54 11.10
N LEU A 81 -9.03 -6.86 9.80
CA LEU A 81 -9.69 -6.07 8.76
C LEU A 81 -11.21 -6.24 8.88
N VAL A 82 -11.93 -5.13 9.01
CA VAL A 82 -13.39 -5.13 9.17
C VAL A 82 -14.07 -5.66 7.90
N LYS A 83 -13.60 -5.20 6.73
CA LYS A 83 -14.12 -5.65 5.45
C LYS A 83 -13.11 -5.40 4.33
N VAL A 84 -12.93 -6.40 3.47
CA VAL A 84 -12.20 -6.24 2.22
C VAL A 84 -13.16 -6.35 1.04
N TYR A 85 -13.20 -5.31 0.23
CA TYR A 85 -13.86 -5.29 -1.08
C TYR A 85 -12.77 -5.44 -2.14
N THR A 86 -12.51 -6.67 -2.55
CA THR A 86 -11.59 -6.98 -3.65
C THR A 86 -12.00 -6.26 -4.94
N PHE A 87 -11.06 -6.13 -5.87
CA PHE A 87 -11.31 -5.47 -7.14
C PHE A 87 -12.53 -6.06 -7.85
N ASN A 88 -13.42 -5.18 -8.33
CA ASN A 88 -14.62 -5.54 -9.05
C ASN A 88 -14.69 -4.71 -10.33
N SER A 89 -15.03 -5.32 -11.47
CA SER A 89 -15.04 -4.67 -12.79
C SER A 89 -16.10 -3.56 -12.92
N SER A 90 -17.21 -3.66 -12.22
CA SER A 90 -18.25 -2.61 -12.19
C SER A 90 -17.79 -1.41 -11.37
N ARG A 91 -17.17 -1.65 -10.21
CA ARG A 91 -16.71 -0.59 -9.31
C ARG A 91 -15.34 -0.01 -9.71
N LYS A 92 -14.53 -0.79 -10.42
CA LYS A 92 -13.15 -0.50 -10.85
C LYS A 92 -12.22 -0.02 -9.73
N CYS A 93 -12.48 -0.43 -8.49
CA CYS A 93 -11.60 -0.15 -7.35
C CYS A 93 -11.62 -1.28 -6.31
N MET A 94 -10.55 -1.34 -5.53
CA MET A 94 -10.41 -2.18 -4.34
C MET A 94 -10.43 -1.31 -3.09
N MET A 95 -11.12 -1.77 -2.05
CA MET A 95 -11.23 -1.06 -0.78
C MET A 95 -11.01 -1.99 0.41
N THR A 96 -10.32 -1.50 1.43
CA THR A 96 -10.14 -2.18 2.72
C THR A 96 -10.64 -1.26 3.83
N VAL A 97 -11.50 -1.79 4.68
CA VAL A 97 -12.08 -1.09 5.84
C VAL A 97 -11.40 -1.60 7.10
N VAL A 98 -10.92 -0.66 7.91
CA VAL A 98 -10.32 -0.92 9.24
C VAL A 98 -11.03 -0.08 10.30
N ASN A 99 -10.92 -0.48 11.56
CA ASN A 99 -11.32 0.37 12.69
C ASN A 99 -10.41 1.60 12.76
N LEU A 100 -11.00 2.78 12.96
CA LEU A 100 -10.25 3.99 13.26
C LEU A 100 -10.17 4.12 14.78
N VAL A 101 -8.98 3.87 15.33
CA VAL A 101 -8.74 3.92 16.78
C VAL A 101 -7.93 5.17 17.11
N GLU A 102 -8.47 6.01 17.99
CA GLU A 102 -7.79 7.19 18.52
C GLU A 102 -7.75 7.08 20.05
N ASN A 103 -6.55 7.22 20.63
CA ASN A 103 -6.34 7.09 22.09
C ASN A 103 -6.92 5.79 22.69
N GLY A 104 -6.87 4.68 21.96
CA GLY A 104 -7.40 3.38 22.38
C GLY A 104 -8.92 3.22 22.26
N ILE A 105 -9.63 4.24 21.74
CA ILE A 105 -11.08 4.20 21.54
C ILE A 105 -11.36 4.08 20.04
N ASN A 106 -12.23 3.15 19.67
CA ASN A 106 -12.74 3.07 18.30
C ASN A 106 -13.69 4.25 18.04
N VAL A 107 -13.27 5.18 17.20
CA VAL A 107 -14.02 6.40 16.85
C VAL A 107 -14.72 6.27 15.48
N GLY A 108 -14.58 5.13 14.80
CA GLY A 108 -15.26 4.87 13.54
C GLY A 108 -14.49 3.93 12.62
N TYR A 109 -14.57 4.19 11.32
CA TYR A 109 -13.90 3.37 10.30
C TYR A 109 -13.03 4.23 9.40
N ARG A 110 -11.89 3.66 8.99
CA ARG A 110 -11.07 4.19 7.90
C ARG A 110 -11.20 3.27 6.69
N VAL A 111 -11.44 3.88 5.53
CA VAL A 111 -11.53 3.16 4.25
C VAL A 111 -10.33 3.54 3.39
N TYR A 112 -9.48 2.57 3.09
CA TYR A 112 -8.46 2.72 2.06
C TYR A 112 -9.06 2.31 0.71
N CYS A 113 -8.76 3.06 -0.34
CA CYS A 113 -9.29 2.81 -1.68
C CYS A 113 -8.17 2.96 -2.72
N LYS A 114 -8.15 2.06 -3.71
CA LYS A 114 -7.25 2.17 -4.86
C LYS A 114 -7.97 1.76 -6.15
N GLY A 115 -7.69 2.47 -7.22
CA GLY A 115 -8.29 2.28 -8.54
C GLY A 115 -7.72 3.30 -9.52
N ALA A 116 -8.22 3.27 -10.75
CA ALA A 116 -7.84 4.27 -11.75
C ALA A 116 -8.25 5.68 -11.28
N SER A 117 -7.40 6.68 -11.52
CA SER A 117 -7.57 8.04 -11.00
C SER A 117 -8.91 8.64 -11.38
N GLU A 118 -9.35 8.47 -12.63
CA GLU A 118 -10.62 8.96 -13.15
C GLU A 118 -11.83 8.30 -12.50
N ILE A 119 -11.68 7.08 -11.97
CA ILE A 119 -12.74 6.38 -11.24
C ILE A 119 -12.80 6.87 -9.79
N ILE A 120 -11.64 7.07 -9.16
CA ILE A 120 -11.56 7.49 -7.76
C ILE A 120 -11.97 8.96 -7.61
N LEU A 121 -11.51 9.83 -8.51
CA LEU A 121 -11.75 11.29 -8.45
C LEU A 121 -13.13 11.71 -8.97
N ALA A 122 -13.87 10.82 -9.64
CA ALA A 122 -15.24 11.10 -10.10
C ALA A 122 -16.31 10.88 -9.01
N ARG A 123 -15.90 10.57 -7.78
CA ARG A 123 -16.78 10.33 -6.63
C ARG A 123 -16.69 11.49 -5.65
#